data_AF-A0A965YZ74-F1
#
_entry.id   AF-A0A965YZ74-F1
#
_cell.length_a   1.000
_cell.length_b   1.000
_cell.length_c   1.000
_cell.angle_alpha   90.00
_cell.angle_beta   90.00
_cell.angle_gamma   90.00
#
_symmetry.space_group_name_H-M   'P 1'
#
loop_
_entity.id
_entity.type
_entity.pdbx_description
1 polymer ?
#
loop_
_entity_poly.entity_id
_entity_poly.type
_entity_poly.pdbx_seq_one_letter_code
_entity_poly.pdbx_strand_id
1 'polypeptide(L)'
;NGVQIIIGHHPHVVQPMVVEREDHQIRNVIYYSLGNFISNQQRELTDGGMLAEIVIHKMDEDSPAVITSCSYSLVWVERRNRGRQTRYRLIPWPDENLPPLMEADKEKMDTFVQQATDIIENRD
;
A
#
# COMPACT_ATOMS: atom_id res chain seq x y z
N ASN A 1 -7.70 4.19 26.81
CA ASN A 1 -7.05 3.46 25.71
C ASN A 1 -7.71 3.88 24.41
N GLY A 2 -7.12 4.86 23.71
CA GLY A 2 -7.52 5.21 22.35
C GLY A 2 -6.50 4.61 21.38
N VAL A 3 -6.97 3.90 20.36
CA VAL A 3 -6.12 3.40 19.28
C VAL A 3 -6.05 4.49 18.21
N GLN A 4 -4.84 4.93 17.85
CA GLN A 4 -4.64 5.97 16.82
C GLN A 4 -4.18 5.41 15.48
N ILE A 5 -3.68 4.17 15.44
CA ILE A 5 -3.19 3.52 14.22
C ILE A 5 -3.90 2.18 14.10
N ILE A 6 -4.64 1.98 13.01
CA ILE A 6 -5.29 0.71 12.67
C ILE A 6 -4.76 0.26 11.31
N ILE A 7 -4.24 -0.96 11.25
CA ILE A 7 -3.75 -1.59 10.00
C ILE A 7 -4.46 -2.93 9.85
N GLY A 8 -5.35 -3.01 8.86
CA GLY A 8 -5.99 -4.24 8.43
C GLY A 8 -5.21 -4.95 7.32
N HIS A 9 -5.49 -6.24 7.17
CA HIS A 9 -4.78 -7.12 6.21
C HIS A 9 -5.72 -7.84 5.23
N HIS A 10 -7.03 -7.90 5.52
CA HIS A 10 -8.02 -8.56 4.68
C HIS A 10 -9.12 -7.57 4.31
N PRO A 11 -9.58 -7.51 3.04
CA PRO A 11 -9.35 -8.44 1.93
C PRO A 11 -7.94 -8.39 1.31
N HIS A 12 -7.54 -9.39 0.53
CA HIS A 12 -6.23 -9.46 -0.17
C HIS A 12 -6.07 -8.47 -1.34
N VAL A 13 -6.76 -7.34 -1.27
CA VAL A 13 -6.73 -6.23 -2.22
C VAL A 13 -6.52 -4.93 -1.44
N VAL A 14 -5.99 -3.92 -2.11
CA VAL A 14 -5.90 -2.56 -1.55
C VAL A 14 -7.30 -2.07 -1.18
N GLN A 15 -7.39 -1.42 -0.02
CA GLN A 15 -8.60 -0.77 0.48
C GLN A 15 -8.27 0.64 0.95
N PRO A 16 -9.28 1.50 1.18
CA PRO A 16 -9.06 2.90 1.48
C PRO A 16 -8.16 3.14 2.69
N MET A 17 -7.43 4.26 2.65
CA MET A 17 -6.72 4.85 3.78
C MET A 17 -7.55 6.01 4.33
N VAL A 18 -7.86 5.98 5.63
CA VAL A 18 -8.58 7.04 6.33
C VAL A 18 -7.65 7.77 7.27
N VAL A 19 -7.60 9.10 7.16
CA VAL A 19 -6.85 9.99 8.04
C VAL A 19 -7.84 10.95 8.67
N GLU A 20 -7.99 10.83 9.99
CA GLU A 20 -8.81 11.74 10.78
C GLU A 20 -7.89 12.79 11.39
N ARG A 21 -8.27 14.07 11.22
CA ARG A 21 -7.51 15.20 11.75
C ARG A 21 -8.34 15.97 12.75
N GLU A 22 -7.70 16.42 13.82
CA GLU A 22 -8.24 17.31 14.84
C GLU A 22 -7.21 18.42 15.04
N ASP A 23 -7.64 19.68 14.99
CA ASP A 23 -6.77 20.86 15.11
C ASP A 23 -5.51 20.81 14.20
N HIS A 24 -5.70 20.39 12.94
CA HIS A 24 -4.66 20.18 11.92
C HIS A 24 -3.67 19.02 12.19
N GLN A 25 -3.75 18.37 13.35
CA GLN A 25 -2.94 17.21 13.71
C GLN A 25 -3.61 15.90 13.26
N ILE A 26 -2.83 14.88 12.91
CA ILE A 26 -3.35 13.53 12.65
C ILE A 26 -3.76 12.92 14.00
N ARG A 27 -5.06 12.70 14.18
CA ARG A 27 -5.63 12.06 15.36
C ARG A 27 -5.58 10.55 15.22
N ASN A 28 -6.12 10.05 14.11
CA ASN A 28 -6.19 8.63 13.79
C ASN A 28 -5.82 8.38 12.32
N VAL A 29 -5.21 7.23 12.05
CA VAL A 29 -4.99 6.70 10.71
C VAL A 29 -5.44 5.24 10.65
N ILE A 30 -6.17 4.92 9.59
CA ILE A 30 -6.73 3.59 9.34
C ILE A 30 -6.33 3.18 7.92
N TYR A 31 -5.62 2.07 7.80
CA TYR A 31 -5.44 1.37 6.54
C TYR A 31 -6.34 0.14 6.57
N TYR A 32 -7.45 0.13 5.84
CA TYR A 32 -8.42 -0.98 5.94
C TYR A 32 -7.86 -2.31 5.44
N SER A 33 -7.08 -2.28 4.36
CA SER A 33 -6.29 -3.39 3.89
C SER A 33 -5.15 -2.92 3.00
N LEU A 34 -3.99 -3.51 3.21
CA LEU A 34 -2.80 -3.27 2.42
C LEU A 34 -2.76 -4.10 1.13
N GLY A 35 -3.65 -5.08 0.95
CA GLY A 35 -3.53 -6.03 -0.16
C GLY A 35 -2.33 -6.98 0.01
N ASN A 36 -1.77 -7.47 -1.10
CA ASN A 36 -0.74 -8.50 -1.06
C ASN A 36 0.67 -7.92 -1.25
N PHE A 37 1.55 -8.18 -0.28
CA PHE A 37 2.98 -7.92 -0.48
C PHE A 37 3.65 -9.00 -1.35
N ILE A 38 3.19 -10.25 -1.28
CA ILE A 38 3.55 -11.34 -2.20
C ILE A 38 2.25 -12.06 -2.56
N SER A 39 1.98 -12.26 -3.85
CA SER A 39 0.73 -12.88 -4.32
C SER A 39 0.99 -14.00 -5.31
N ASN A 40 0.27 -15.12 -5.13
CA ASN A 40 0.06 -16.13 -6.18
C ASN A 40 -1.40 -16.16 -6.65
N GLN A 41 -2.21 -15.18 -6.24
CA GLN A 41 -3.58 -15.02 -6.70
C GLN A 41 -3.56 -14.41 -8.11
N GLN A 42 -4.57 -14.73 -8.92
CA GLN A 42 -4.68 -14.25 -10.32
C GLN A 42 -6.02 -13.56 -10.55
N ARG A 43 -6.55 -12.93 -9.48
CA ARG A 43 -7.79 -12.18 -9.54
C ARG A 43 -7.45 -10.71 -9.70
N GLU A 44 -8.37 -9.96 -10.28
CA GLU A 44 -8.26 -8.51 -10.39
C GLU A 44 -7.84 -7.88 -9.04
N LEU A 45 -6.93 -6.92 -9.08
CA LEU A 45 -6.38 -6.19 -7.92
C LEU A 45 -5.57 -7.01 -6.89
N THR A 46 -5.40 -8.32 -7.09
CA THR A 46 -4.62 -9.16 -6.15
C THR A 46 -3.12 -9.23 -6.48
N ASP A 47 -2.70 -8.56 -7.55
CA ASP A 47 -1.34 -8.59 -8.12
C ASP A 47 -0.39 -7.60 -7.44
N GLY A 48 -0.80 -7.01 -6.32
CA GLY A 48 -0.01 -6.00 -5.62
C GLY A 48 -0.63 -5.61 -4.29
N GLY A 49 -0.02 -4.61 -3.68
CA GLY A 49 -0.45 -4.05 -2.41
C GLY A 49 0.07 -2.65 -2.17
N MET A 50 -0.14 -2.20 -0.95
CA MET A 50 0.21 -0.90 -0.41
C MET A 50 1.21 -1.09 0.74
N LEU A 51 2.27 -0.29 0.73
CA LEU A 51 3.17 -0.13 1.86
C LEU A 51 2.73 1.11 2.64
N ALA A 52 2.28 0.90 3.88
CA ALA A 52 1.94 1.97 4.79
C ALA A 52 3.21 2.58 5.40
N GLU A 53 3.31 3.90 5.37
CA GLU A 53 4.36 4.65 6.04
C GLU A 53 3.73 5.57 7.08
N ILE A 54 4.18 5.45 8.34
CA ILE A 54 3.68 6.23 9.46
C ILE A 54 4.88 6.73 10.25
N VAL A 55 5.03 8.05 10.35
CA VAL A 55 6.08 8.68 11.13
C VAL A 55 5.50 9.13 12.46
N ILE A 56 6.10 8.63 13.55
CA ILE A 56 5.71 8.95 14.92
C ILE A 56 6.87 9.68 15.57
N HIS A 57 6.55 10.81 16.20
CA HIS A 57 7.50 11.61 16.96
C HIS A 57 7.12 11.64 18.43
N LYS A 58 8.12 11.54 19.31
CA LYS A 58 7.97 11.71 20.75
C LYS A 58 9.12 12.59 21.22
N MET A 59 8.81 13.77 21.76
CA MET A 59 9.82 14.76 22.14
C MET A 59 10.72 14.28 23.28
N ASP A 60 10.11 13.76 24.34
CA ASP A 60 10.77 13.22 25.53
C ASP A 60 9.90 12.14 26.17
N GLU A 61 10.35 11.54 27.28
CA GLU A 61 9.68 10.41 27.92
C GLU A 61 8.26 10.74 28.42
N ASP A 62 8.03 11.98 28.85
CA ASP A 62 6.78 12.46 29.42
C ASP A 62 5.80 13.00 28.36
N SER A 63 6.29 13.33 27.17
CA SER A 63 5.49 13.81 26.06
C SER A 63 4.65 12.71 25.40
N PRO A 64 3.43 13.03 24.93
CA PRO A 64 2.65 12.10 24.11
C PRO A 64 3.36 11.83 22.78
N ALA A 65 3.25 10.59 22.29
CA ALA A 65 3.63 10.27 20.92
C ALA A 65 2.62 10.89 19.95
N VAL A 66 3.13 11.54 18.90
CA VAL A 66 2.31 12.22 17.89
C VAL A 66 2.62 11.66 16.51
N ILE A 67 1.57 11.46 15.70
CA ILE A 67 1.72 11.09 14.29
C ILE A 67 2.04 12.36 13.50
N THR A 68 3.24 12.45 12.94
CA THR A 68 3.69 13.63 12.18
C THR A 68 3.33 13.53 10.71
N SER A 69 3.38 12.32 10.16
CA SER A 69 2.94 12.04 8.79
C SER A 69 2.42 10.60 8.67
N CYS A 70 1.54 10.41 7.71
CA CYS A 70 1.12 9.11 7.23
C CYS A 70 0.98 9.18 5.71
N SER A 71 1.54 8.20 5.03
CA SER A 71 1.60 8.10 3.57
C SER A 71 1.48 6.64 3.15
N TYR A 72 1.48 6.43 1.84
CA TYR A 72 1.54 5.11 1.27
C TYR A 72 2.41 5.10 0.01
N SER A 73 2.91 3.92 -0.34
CA SER A 73 3.44 3.62 -1.67
C SER A 73 2.81 2.33 -2.18
N LEU A 74 2.73 2.17 -3.50
CA LEU A 74 2.19 0.95 -4.09
C LEU A 74 3.33 -0.01 -4.45
N VAL A 75 3.02 -1.29 -4.44
CA VAL A 75 3.94 -2.34 -4.90
C VAL A 75 3.19 -3.32 -5.79
N TRP A 76 3.71 -3.55 -6.98
CA TRP A 76 3.20 -4.56 -7.90
C TRP A 76 4.08 -5.81 -7.85
N VAL A 77 3.45 -6.98 -7.92
CA VAL A 77 4.12 -8.29 -7.86
C VAL A 77 4.24 -8.85 -9.28
N GLU A 78 5.42 -8.66 -9.88
CA GLU A 78 5.76 -9.30 -11.14
C GLU A 78 5.93 -10.80 -10.95
N ARG A 79 5.14 -11.60 -11.66
CA ARG A 79 5.25 -13.06 -11.66
C ARG A 79 5.89 -13.56 -12.95
N ARG A 80 7.11 -14.09 -12.85
CA ARG A 80 7.83 -14.71 -13.97
C ARG A 80 7.87 -16.22 -13.84
N ASN A 81 7.26 -16.91 -14.80
CA ASN A 81 7.36 -18.36 -14.92
C ASN A 81 8.65 -18.72 -15.68
N ARG A 82 9.57 -19.44 -15.03
CA ARG A 82 10.75 -20.05 -15.68
C ARG A 82 10.69 -21.56 -15.54
N GLY A 83 10.05 -22.21 -16.51
CA GLY A 83 9.86 -23.66 -16.50
C GLY A 83 9.03 -24.12 -15.30
N ARG A 84 9.63 -24.91 -14.40
CA ARG A 84 8.96 -25.42 -13.18
C ARG A 84 8.99 -24.46 -11.99
N GLN A 85 9.72 -23.35 -12.07
CA GLN A 85 9.83 -22.38 -10.97
C GLN A 85 9.08 -21.10 -11.30
N THR A 86 8.28 -20.63 -10.34
CA THR A 86 7.67 -19.29 -10.37
C THR A 86 8.55 -18.36 -9.55
N ARG A 87 8.99 -17.25 -10.13
CA ARG A 87 9.71 -16.19 -9.41
C ARG A 87 8.81 -14.97 -9.29
N TYR A 88 8.81 -14.36 -8.11
CA TYR A 88 8.12 -13.13 -7.82
C TYR A 88 9.15 -12.01 -7.67
N ARG A 89 8.89 -10.86 -8.28
CA ARG A 89 9.65 -9.63 -8.07
C ARG A 89 8.69 -8.54 -7.64
N LEU A 90 9.04 -7.84 -6.58
CA LEU A 90 8.31 -6.67 -6.12
C LEU A 90 8.81 -5.45 -6.88
N ILE A 91 7.89 -4.68 -7.44
CA ILE A 91 8.16 -3.47 -8.20
C ILE A 91 7.45 -2.32 -7.48
N PRO A 92 8.19 -1.45 -6.79
CA PRO A 92 7.62 -0.25 -6.18
C PRO A 92 7.02 0.66 -7.24
N TRP A 93 6.00 1.43 -6.85
CA TRP A 93 5.44 2.47 -7.67
C TRP A 93 5.11 3.72 -6.83
N PRO A 94 5.52 4.93 -7.27
CA PRO A 94 6.37 5.20 -8.45
C PRO A 94 7.82 4.75 -8.26
N ASP A 95 8.46 4.29 -9.35
CA ASP A 95 9.91 4.00 -9.39
C ASP A 95 10.48 4.53 -10.72
N GLU A 96 11.54 5.34 -10.63
CA GLU A 96 12.21 5.93 -11.80
C GLU A 96 13.05 4.89 -12.57
N ASN A 97 13.40 3.77 -11.93
CA ASN A 97 14.29 2.73 -12.47
C ASN A 97 13.54 1.40 -12.63
N LEU A 98 12.40 1.43 -13.30
CA LEU A 98 11.63 0.22 -13.58
C LEU A 98 12.50 -0.84 -14.31
N PRO A 99 12.46 -2.11 -13.87
CA PRO A 99 13.13 -3.17 -14.60
C PRO A 99 12.47 -3.37 -15.98
N PRO A 100 13.15 -4.03 -16.94
CA PRO A 100 12.52 -4.37 -18.21
C PRO A 100 11.29 -5.25 -17.99
N LEU A 101 10.12 -4.74 -18.37
CA LEU A 101 8.83 -5.41 -18.31
C LEU A 101 8.36 -5.79 -19.72
N MET A 102 7.59 -6.86 -19.84
CA MET A 102 6.84 -7.13 -21.06
C MET A 102 5.67 -6.15 -21.14
N GLU A 103 5.26 -5.74 -22.34
CA GLU A 103 4.15 -4.79 -22.52
C GLU A 103 2.87 -5.22 -21.78
N ALA A 104 2.54 -6.51 -21.83
CA ALA A 104 1.37 -7.06 -21.13
C ALA A 104 1.48 -7.01 -19.59
N ASP A 105 2.69 -7.07 -19.04
CA ASP A 105 2.91 -6.94 -17.59
C ASP A 105 2.88 -5.47 -17.17
N LYS A 106 3.39 -4.58 -18.02
CA LYS A 106 3.31 -3.13 -17.83
C LYS A 106 1.85 -2.65 -17.83
N GLU A 107 1.03 -3.11 -18.77
CA GLU A 107 -0.40 -2.77 -18.83
C GLU A 107 -1.16 -3.22 -17.57
N LYS A 108 -0.84 -4.40 -17.03
CA LYS A 108 -1.40 -4.89 -15.76
C LYS A 108 -0.95 -4.09 -14.56
N MET A 109 0.32 -3.73 -14.50
CA MET A 109 0.87 -2.87 -13.46
C MET A 109 0.19 -1.50 -13.48
N ASP A 110 0.09 -0.88 -14.67
CA ASP A 110 -0.55 0.42 -14.86
C ASP A 110 -2.04 0.35 -14.45
N THR A 111 -2.74 -0.74 -14.80
CA THR A 111 -4.14 -0.99 -14.38
C THR A 111 -4.26 -1.14 -12.86
N PHE A 112 -3.41 -1.96 -12.23
CA PHE A 112 -3.39 -2.13 -10.78
C PHE A 112 -3.15 -0.81 -10.06
N VAL A 113 -2.16 -0.04 -10.51
CA VAL A 113 -1.82 1.27 -9.94
C VAL A 113 -3.00 2.21 -10.03
N GLN A 114 -3.62 2.34 -11.20
CA GLN A 114 -4.75 3.22 -11.42
C GLN A 114 -5.91 2.86 -10.48
N GLN A 115 -6.34 1.59 -10.49
CA GLN A 115 -7.45 1.13 -9.66
C GLN A 115 -7.15 1.23 -8.16
N ALA A 116 -5.94 0.91 -7.72
CA ALA A 116 -5.54 1.03 -6.31
C ALA A 116 -5.52 2.49 -5.86
N THR A 117 -5.06 3.39 -6.72
CA THR A 117 -5.07 4.84 -6.46
C THR A 117 -6.51 5.34 -6.37
N ASP A 118 -7.38 4.94 -7.30
CA ASP A 118 -8.79 5.30 -7.28
C ASP A 118 -9.48 4.83 -5.99
N ILE A 119 -9.19 3.61 -5.51
CA ILE A 119 -9.74 3.09 -4.24
C ILE A 119 -9.27 3.93 -3.04
N ILE A 120 -8.03 4.41 -3.05
CA ILE A 120 -7.47 5.18 -1.93
C ILE A 120 -7.98 6.63 -1.96
N GLU A 121 -8.09 7.23 -3.14
CA GLU A 121 -8.35 8.67 -3.33
C GLU A 121 -9.83 9.00 -3.56
N ASN A 122 -10.54 8.19 -4.36
CA ASN A 122 -11.96 8.41 -4.65
C ASN A 122 -12.81 7.70 -3.60
N ARG A 123 -13.08 8.43 -2.51
CA ARG A 123 -14.08 8.06 -1.53
C ARG A 123 -15.46 8.40 -2.07
N ASP A 124 -16.26 7.39 -2.39
CA ASP A 124 -17.73 7.52 -2.41
C ASP A 124 -18.29 7.68 -0.99
#